data_AF-A0A419FMW1-F1
#
_entry.id   AF-A0A419FMW1-F1
#
_cell.length_a   1.000
_cell.length_b   1.000
_cell.length_c   1.000
_cell.angle_alpha   90.00
_cell.angle_beta   90.00
_cell.angle_gamma   90.00
#
_symmetry.space_group_name_H-M   'P 1'
#
loop_
_entity.id
_entity.type
_entity.pdbx_description
1 polymer ?
#
loop_
_entity_poly.entity_id
_entity_poly.type
_entity_poly.pdbx_seq_one_letter_code
_entity_poly.pdbx_strand_id
1 'polypeptide(L)'
;MQKIQKDYNAKEDKKEIIRRMYRAAIKHYVREYGWLEAAKKRNDTLKAKRELRYFTLCSLEAIDIKTFYKAGIISRDASGFPSTFFCEWDKELTEEIARVVGSNYWSGPFEEFISKLFSNADRLLDKLKEQKLFPFDIYNLDFTGSCIPGDEPPYSKTLEALTRLVDLQHKEEFDFDMFLTFRAKRHADNEEAIGQLKSLIVDNCVKYPDAKVRLESNHSALDTLLASHYEKFIAIAIPKFLSGIAKDYRYKLKINPSFKYKRSNRDGVYYITNIILSFDYIHDRRARKKSKLNDPSITDIIQDTYYPQSILDIFNHDVVDVDRKIKEIPTLKTDLDRKVKEVQAL
;
A
#
# COMPACT_ATOMS: atom_id res chain seq x y z
N MET A 1 10.66 14.99 11.50
CA MET A 1 9.19 14.88 11.49
C MET A 1 8.48 15.35 12.77
N GLN A 2 9.17 15.97 13.75
CA GLN A 2 8.55 16.53 14.98
C GLN A 2 7.72 17.82 14.80
N LYS A 3 7.56 18.34 13.57
CA LYS A 3 7.01 19.69 13.34
C LYS A 3 5.51 19.74 13.00
N ILE A 4 4.89 18.62 12.60
CA ILE A 4 3.43 18.59 12.34
C ILE A 4 2.62 18.53 13.66
N GLN A 5 3.26 18.20 14.79
CA GLN A 5 2.60 18.09 16.09
C GLN A 5 2.49 19.43 16.85
N LYS A 6 3.10 20.52 16.38
CA LYS A 6 3.08 21.83 17.08
C LYS A 6 1.92 22.77 16.72
N ASP A 7 1.04 22.39 15.78
CA ASP A 7 0.12 23.35 15.14
C ASP A 7 -1.39 23.11 15.37
N TYR A 8 -1.78 22.49 16.48
CA TYR A 8 -3.19 22.42 16.91
C TYR A 8 -3.51 23.49 17.95
N ASN A 9 -3.72 24.74 17.50
CA ASN A 9 -4.34 25.77 18.33
C ASN A 9 -5.84 25.47 18.55
N ALA A 10 -6.17 25.23 19.81
CA ALA A 10 -7.44 25.37 20.54
C ALA A 10 -8.76 25.56 19.73
N LYS A 11 -9.48 24.44 19.50
CA LYS A 11 -10.91 24.18 19.85
C LYS A 11 -11.52 23.01 19.06
N GLU A 12 -10.91 22.55 17.98
CA GLU A 12 -11.32 21.32 17.30
C GLU A 12 -10.47 20.14 17.82
N ASP A 13 -11.13 19.12 18.37
CA ASP A 13 -10.47 17.91 18.85
C ASP A 13 -9.71 17.25 17.67
N LYS A 14 -8.39 17.04 17.83
CA LYS A 14 -7.51 16.34 16.86
C LYS A 14 -8.19 15.07 16.34
N LYS A 15 -8.92 14.35 17.19
CA LYS A 15 -9.63 13.12 16.87
C LYS A 15 -10.77 13.35 15.87
N GLU A 16 -11.52 14.45 16.00
CA GLU A 16 -12.63 14.73 15.08
C GLU A 16 -12.14 15.14 13.69
N ILE A 17 -11.03 15.87 13.60
CA ILE A 17 -10.40 16.17 12.31
C ILE A 17 -10.00 14.87 11.60
N ILE A 18 -9.37 13.94 12.34
CA ILE A 18 -9.01 12.61 11.83
C ILE A 18 -10.28 11.88 11.36
N ARG A 19 -11.31 11.77 12.20
CA ARG A 19 -12.58 11.12 11.83
C ARG A 19 -13.18 11.70 10.56
N ARG A 20 -13.31 13.03 10.45
CA ARG A 20 -13.83 13.71 9.25
C ARG A 20 -13.03 13.37 8.00
N MET A 21 -11.70 13.35 8.08
CA MET A 21 -10.85 12.99 6.94
C MET A 21 -11.10 11.56 6.46
N TYR A 22 -11.25 10.61 7.39
CA TYR A 22 -11.45 9.19 7.09
C TYR A 22 -12.89 8.85 6.68
N ARG A 23 -13.89 9.63 7.10
CA ARG A 23 -15.31 9.50 6.69
C ARG A 23 -15.61 10.08 5.31
N ALA A 24 -14.75 10.92 4.77
CA ALA A 24 -15.01 11.62 3.51
C ALA A 24 -15.29 10.62 2.36
N ALA A 25 -16.36 10.88 1.59
CA ALA A 25 -16.74 10.10 0.41
C ALA A 25 -15.56 9.75 -0.50
N ILE A 26 -14.63 10.69 -0.70
CA ILE A 26 -13.45 10.49 -1.54
C ILE A 26 -12.54 9.35 -1.07
N LYS A 27 -12.35 9.21 0.25
CA LYS A 27 -11.59 8.09 0.81
C LYS A 27 -12.41 6.80 0.73
N HIS A 28 -13.72 6.88 0.95
CA HIS A 28 -14.58 5.71 0.85
C HIS A 28 -14.70 5.16 -0.57
N TYR A 29 -14.61 6.00 -1.61
CA TYR A 29 -14.49 5.54 -2.99
C TYR A 29 -13.30 4.59 -3.17
N VAL A 30 -12.12 4.96 -2.65
CA VAL A 30 -10.92 4.11 -2.73
C VAL A 30 -11.11 2.80 -1.95
N ARG A 31 -11.78 2.84 -0.79
CA ARG A 31 -12.11 1.62 -0.03
C ARG A 31 -13.03 0.70 -0.81
N GLU A 32 -14.09 1.23 -1.40
CA GLU A 32 -15.13 0.45 -2.07
C GLU A 32 -14.65 -0.10 -3.43
N TYR A 33 -14.07 0.75 -4.26
CA TYR A 33 -13.73 0.41 -5.65
C TYR A 33 -12.28 -0.01 -5.84
N GLY A 34 -11.43 0.20 -4.83
CA GLY A 34 -10.04 -0.24 -4.81
C GLY A 34 -9.84 -1.40 -3.83
N TRP A 35 -9.79 -1.08 -2.54
CA TRP A 35 -9.35 -2.02 -1.50
C TRP A 35 -10.28 -3.23 -1.36
N LEU A 36 -11.59 -3.01 -1.33
CA LEU A 36 -12.58 -4.08 -1.20
C LEU A 36 -12.56 -5.01 -2.42
N GLU A 37 -12.48 -4.46 -3.63
CA GLU A 37 -12.40 -5.28 -4.85
C GLU A 37 -11.12 -6.10 -4.93
N ALA A 38 -9.98 -5.53 -4.52
CA ALA A 38 -8.73 -6.28 -4.41
C ALA A 38 -8.80 -7.36 -3.31
N ALA A 39 -9.38 -7.03 -2.15
CA ALA A 39 -9.54 -7.96 -1.05
C ALA A 39 -10.46 -9.14 -1.39
N LYS A 40 -11.56 -8.91 -2.12
CA LYS A 40 -12.43 -9.99 -2.63
C LYS A 40 -11.64 -10.94 -3.51
N LYS A 41 -10.89 -10.42 -4.49
CA LYS A 41 -10.06 -11.25 -5.39
C LYS A 41 -9.05 -12.08 -4.59
N ARG A 42 -8.36 -11.47 -3.62
CA ARG A 42 -7.43 -12.18 -2.73
C ARG A 42 -8.15 -13.27 -1.95
N ASN A 43 -9.28 -12.97 -1.34
CA ASN A 43 -10.08 -13.93 -0.58
C ASN A 43 -10.54 -15.11 -1.45
N ASP A 44 -10.93 -14.86 -2.71
CA ASP A 44 -11.30 -15.92 -3.66
C ASP A 44 -10.13 -16.88 -3.94
N THR A 45 -8.88 -16.38 -3.98
CA THR A 45 -7.69 -17.24 -4.14
C THR A 45 -7.46 -18.17 -2.94
N LEU A 46 -7.92 -17.78 -1.74
CA LEU A 46 -7.84 -18.61 -0.53
C LEU A 46 -8.83 -19.78 -0.56
N LYS A 47 -9.85 -19.74 -1.45
CA LYS A 47 -10.86 -20.80 -1.65
C LYS A 47 -11.52 -21.27 -0.34
N ALA A 48 -11.79 -20.34 0.57
CA ALA A 48 -12.36 -20.61 1.90
C ALA A 48 -11.55 -21.60 2.76
N LYS A 49 -10.28 -21.86 2.44
CA LYS A 49 -9.42 -22.75 3.25
C LYS A 49 -9.11 -22.18 4.63
N ARG A 50 -9.06 -20.85 4.70
CA ARG A 50 -8.91 -20.06 5.91
C ARG A 50 -9.42 -18.65 5.66
N GLU A 51 -9.65 -17.93 6.74
CA GLU A 51 -9.96 -16.51 6.71
C GLU A 51 -8.77 -15.68 6.21
N LEU A 52 -9.07 -14.52 5.62
CA LEU A 52 -8.09 -13.53 5.18
C LEU A 52 -7.43 -12.85 6.39
N ARG A 53 -6.10 -12.78 6.40
CA ARG A 53 -5.27 -12.12 7.42
C ARG A 53 -4.91 -10.72 6.97
N TYR A 54 -5.35 -9.72 7.73
CA TYR A 54 -5.30 -8.32 7.32
C TYR A 54 -4.40 -7.50 8.24
N PHE A 55 -3.35 -6.89 7.70
CA PHE A 55 -2.56 -5.89 8.40
C PHE A 55 -2.98 -4.49 7.96
N THR A 56 -3.15 -3.55 8.89
CA THR A 56 -3.55 -2.17 8.53
C THR A 56 -2.94 -1.07 9.41
N LEU A 57 -2.61 0.06 8.80
CA LEU A 57 -2.40 1.34 9.48
C LEU A 57 -3.77 2.01 9.68
N CYS A 58 -4.50 1.48 10.66
CA CYS A 58 -5.93 1.71 10.83
C CYS A 58 -6.25 3.14 11.31
N SER A 59 -7.44 3.65 10.98
CA SER A 59 -7.98 4.84 11.63
C SER A 59 -8.85 4.49 12.83
N LEU A 60 -9.15 5.49 13.67
CA LEU A 60 -10.00 5.39 14.85
C LEU A 60 -11.31 4.60 14.66
N GLU A 61 -11.91 4.66 13.48
CA GLU A 61 -13.21 4.04 13.20
C GLU A 61 -13.12 2.70 12.47
N ALA A 62 -11.92 2.28 12.06
CA ALA A 62 -11.68 1.00 11.38
C ALA A 62 -12.64 0.73 10.20
N ILE A 63 -12.96 1.78 9.42
CA ILE A 63 -13.98 1.72 8.36
C ILE A 63 -13.65 0.65 7.31
N ASP A 64 -12.37 0.49 6.98
CA ASP A 64 -11.87 -0.57 6.07
C ASP A 64 -12.14 -1.98 6.63
N ILE A 65 -11.80 -2.23 7.89
CA ILE A 65 -12.06 -3.51 8.58
C ILE A 65 -13.57 -3.79 8.60
N LYS A 66 -14.39 -2.82 9.02
CA LYS A 66 -15.85 -2.96 9.06
C LYS A 66 -16.45 -3.18 7.66
N THR A 67 -15.86 -2.57 6.63
CA THR A 67 -16.24 -2.79 5.23
C THR A 67 -15.95 -4.23 4.81
N PHE A 68 -14.79 -4.79 5.17
CA PHE A 68 -14.45 -6.18 4.88
C PHE A 68 -15.31 -7.17 5.67
N TYR A 69 -15.65 -6.86 6.91
CA TYR A 69 -16.59 -7.62 7.71
C TYR A 69 -17.99 -7.67 7.09
N LYS A 70 -18.54 -6.51 6.69
CA LYS A 70 -19.83 -6.42 5.99
C LYS A 70 -19.84 -7.23 4.68
N ALA A 71 -18.68 -7.34 4.02
CA ALA A 71 -18.51 -8.13 2.81
C ALA A 71 -18.24 -9.63 3.05
N GLY A 72 -18.17 -10.08 4.31
CA GLY A 72 -17.90 -11.47 4.66
C GLY A 72 -16.46 -11.94 4.36
N ILE A 73 -15.52 -11.01 4.23
CA ILE A 73 -14.09 -11.32 3.97
C ILE A 73 -13.36 -11.66 5.26
N ILE A 74 -13.70 -10.95 6.33
CA ILE A 74 -13.21 -11.20 7.69
C ILE A 74 -14.40 -11.36 8.64
N SER A 75 -14.16 -12.00 9.77
CA SER A 75 -15.12 -12.36 10.80
C SER A 75 -14.88 -11.54 12.06
N ARG A 76 -15.91 -11.47 12.91
CA ARG A 76 -15.86 -10.80 14.21
C ARG A 76 -16.31 -11.78 15.27
N ASP A 77 -15.58 -11.84 16.38
CA ASP A 77 -15.92 -12.62 17.57
C ASP A 77 -15.92 -11.74 18.84
N ALA A 78 -15.99 -12.38 20.01
CA ALA A 78 -16.00 -11.68 21.30
C ALA A 78 -14.72 -10.86 21.58
N SER A 79 -13.61 -11.16 20.89
CA SER A 79 -12.31 -10.47 21.01
C SER A 79 -12.11 -9.34 20.00
N GLY A 80 -13.04 -9.16 19.06
CA GLY A 80 -12.93 -8.21 17.95
C GLY A 80 -12.77 -8.93 16.62
N PHE A 81 -11.75 -8.56 15.85
CA PHE A 81 -11.44 -9.13 14.52
C PHE A 81 -10.16 -9.98 14.61
N PRO A 82 -10.27 -11.29 14.92
CA PRO A 82 -9.12 -12.12 15.27
C PRO A 82 -8.11 -12.30 14.13
N SER A 83 -8.54 -12.13 12.88
CA SER A 83 -7.70 -12.21 11.67
C SER A 83 -7.04 -10.89 11.28
N THR A 84 -7.29 -9.82 12.05
CA THR A 84 -6.77 -8.48 11.77
C THR A 84 -5.68 -8.09 12.77
N PHE A 85 -4.64 -7.42 12.26
CA PHE A 85 -3.59 -6.80 13.06
C PHE A 85 -3.45 -5.33 12.67
N PHE A 86 -3.43 -4.42 13.63
CA PHE A 86 -3.24 -3.00 13.33
C PHE A 86 -1.96 -2.43 13.97
N CYS A 87 -1.43 -1.37 13.36
CA CYS A 87 -0.27 -0.66 13.85
C CYS A 87 -0.60 0.84 13.94
N GLU A 88 -0.42 1.42 15.12
CA GLU A 88 -0.65 2.84 15.39
C GLU A 88 0.47 3.35 16.32
N TRP A 89 1.04 4.50 15.99
CA TRP A 89 2.17 5.07 16.72
C TRP A 89 1.73 5.97 17.87
N ASP A 90 0.54 6.56 17.79
CA ASP A 90 -0.07 7.35 18.87
C ASP A 90 -0.74 6.40 19.88
N LYS A 91 -0.18 6.34 21.10
CA LYS A 91 -0.65 5.44 22.16
C LYS A 91 -2.12 5.70 22.53
N GLU A 92 -2.56 6.96 22.55
CA GLU A 92 -3.95 7.28 22.89
C GLU A 92 -4.91 6.77 21.81
N LEU A 93 -4.53 6.88 20.52
CA LEU A 93 -5.32 6.36 19.41
C LEU A 93 -5.29 4.82 19.40
N THR A 94 -4.16 4.21 19.77
CA THR A 94 -4.02 2.75 19.85
C THR A 94 -5.08 2.14 20.77
N GLU A 95 -5.25 2.70 21.98
CA GLU A 95 -6.24 2.21 22.93
C GLU A 95 -7.68 2.35 22.43
N GLU A 96 -8.01 3.42 21.70
CA GLU A 96 -9.32 3.59 21.08
C GLU A 96 -9.54 2.61 19.93
N ILE A 97 -8.55 2.42 19.05
CA ILE A 97 -8.64 1.47 17.93
C ILE A 97 -8.76 0.04 18.47
N ALA A 98 -8.02 -0.32 19.53
CA ALA A 98 -8.09 -1.65 20.14
C ALA A 98 -9.50 -2.00 20.67
N ARG A 99 -10.28 -1.02 21.14
CA ARG A 99 -11.69 -1.25 21.54
C ARG A 99 -12.60 -1.59 20.37
N VAL A 100 -12.24 -1.18 19.15
CA VAL A 100 -13.00 -1.45 17.93
C VAL A 100 -12.49 -2.72 17.24
N VAL A 101 -11.17 -2.85 17.14
CA VAL A 101 -10.50 -3.88 16.33
C VAL A 101 -10.19 -5.15 17.11
N GLY A 102 -9.83 -5.03 18.39
CA GLY A 102 -9.35 -6.13 19.23
C GLY A 102 -7.91 -5.94 19.70
N SER A 103 -7.35 -6.97 20.33
CA SER A 103 -6.04 -6.92 21.02
C SER A 103 -4.81 -7.18 20.15
N ASN A 104 -4.99 -7.46 18.86
CA ASN A 104 -3.88 -7.76 17.95
C ASN A 104 -3.32 -6.46 17.37
N TYR A 105 -2.31 -5.89 18.02
CA TYR A 105 -1.73 -4.63 17.58
C TYR A 105 -0.26 -4.42 17.91
N TRP A 106 0.32 -3.43 17.23
CA TRP A 106 1.58 -2.80 17.58
C TRP A 106 1.36 -1.33 17.95
N SER A 107 1.84 -0.91 19.12
CA SER A 107 1.84 0.50 19.52
C SER A 107 3.22 1.10 19.26
N GLY A 108 3.36 1.75 18.10
CA GLY A 108 4.61 2.35 17.64
C GLY A 108 4.64 2.55 16.12
N PRO A 109 5.73 3.12 15.58
CA PRO A 109 5.88 3.33 14.13
C PRO A 109 5.90 2.01 13.36
N PHE A 110 5.37 2.03 12.14
CA PHE A 110 5.39 0.89 11.22
C PHE A 110 6.81 0.40 10.93
N GLU A 111 7.75 1.34 10.71
CA GLU A 111 9.15 1.04 10.41
C GLU A 111 9.82 0.28 11.56
N GLU A 112 9.49 0.64 12.82
CA GLU A 112 9.97 -0.07 14.00
C GLU A 112 9.37 -1.48 14.09
N PHE A 113 8.05 -1.61 13.87
CA PHE A 113 7.38 -2.91 13.84
C PHE A 113 8.04 -3.86 12.83
N ILE A 114 8.25 -3.40 11.59
CA ILE A 114 8.90 -4.21 10.56
C ILE A 114 10.35 -4.53 10.93
N SER A 115 11.10 -3.57 11.50
CA SER A 115 12.48 -3.82 11.95
C SER A 115 12.56 -4.90 13.04
N LYS A 116 11.64 -4.87 14.01
CA LYS A 116 11.54 -5.87 15.07
C LYS A 116 11.08 -7.22 14.53
N LEU A 117 10.12 -7.23 13.61
CA LEU A 117 9.66 -8.45 12.96
C LEU A 117 10.80 -9.09 12.14
N PHE A 118 11.58 -8.28 11.42
CA PHE A 118 12.71 -8.73 10.58
C PHE A 118 13.87 -9.31 11.39
N SER A 119 14.23 -8.67 12.50
CA SER A 119 15.25 -9.16 13.43
C SER A 119 14.74 -10.25 14.37
N ASN A 120 13.45 -10.59 14.30
CA ASN A 120 12.70 -11.40 15.26
C ASN A 120 12.97 -10.99 16.72
N ALA A 121 13.10 -9.69 16.97
CA ALA A 121 13.25 -9.15 18.31
C ALA A 121 12.05 -9.55 19.19
N ASP A 122 12.32 -9.93 20.43
CA ASP A 122 11.32 -10.39 21.41
C ASP A 122 10.43 -11.55 20.91
N ARG A 123 10.93 -12.32 19.93
CA ARG A 123 10.20 -13.41 19.25
C ARG A 123 8.89 -12.95 18.62
N LEU A 124 8.83 -11.70 18.15
CA LEU A 124 7.60 -11.11 17.62
C LEU A 124 7.05 -11.89 16.40
N LEU A 125 7.93 -12.34 15.50
CA LEU A 125 7.53 -13.12 14.33
C LEU A 125 6.94 -14.48 14.76
N ASP A 126 7.60 -15.15 15.70
CA ASP A 126 7.13 -16.44 16.23
C ASP A 126 5.73 -16.29 16.83
N LYS A 127 5.50 -15.25 17.63
CA LYS A 127 4.19 -14.99 18.26
C LYS A 127 3.09 -14.78 17.22
N LEU A 128 3.36 -14.01 16.15
CA LEU A 128 2.38 -13.82 15.08
C LEU A 128 2.09 -15.12 14.31
N LYS A 129 3.08 -16.00 14.15
CA LYS A 129 2.88 -17.33 13.54
C LYS A 129 2.07 -18.25 14.45
N GLU A 130 2.36 -18.28 15.75
CA GLU A 130 1.62 -19.04 16.76
C GLU A 130 0.14 -18.62 16.80
N GLN A 131 -0.12 -17.31 16.69
CA GLN A 131 -1.46 -16.72 16.58
C GLN A 131 -2.10 -16.90 15.19
N LYS A 132 -1.39 -17.52 14.23
CA LYS A 132 -1.84 -17.70 12.84
C LYS A 132 -2.20 -16.39 12.13
N LEU A 133 -1.54 -15.29 12.48
CA LEU A 133 -1.67 -13.98 11.85
C LEU A 133 -0.65 -13.77 10.72
N PHE A 134 0.54 -14.36 10.84
CA PHE A 134 1.60 -14.26 9.83
C PHE A 134 1.77 -15.57 9.05
N PRO A 135 2.07 -15.54 7.74
CA PRO A 135 2.10 -14.36 6.86
C PRO A 135 0.72 -13.71 6.67
N PHE A 136 0.71 -12.40 6.42
CA PHE A 136 -0.50 -11.63 6.11
C PHE A 136 -0.84 -11.74 4.62
N ASP A 137 -2.14 -11.75 4.29
CA ASP A 137 -2.61 -11.75 2.89
C ASP A 137 -2.62 -10.35 2.29
N ILE A 138 -2.88 -9.34 3.12
CA ILE A 138 -3.00 -7.95 2.70
C ILE A 138 -2.32 -7.05 3.74
N TYR A 139 -1.49 -6.12 3.25
CA TYR A 139 -1.02 -4.97 4.01
C TYR A 139 -1.66 -3.69 3.49
N ASN A 140 -2.53 -3.07 4.28
CA ASN A 140 -3.01 -1.72 4.04
C ASN A 140 -2.13 -0.69 4.74
N LEU A 141 -1.16 -0.17 4.00
CA LEU A 141 -0.21 0.84 4.44
C LEU A 141 -0.75 2.24 4.11
N ASP A 142 -1.72 2.69 4.91
CA ASP A 142 -2.35 4.00 4.76
C ASP A 142 -1.48 5.13 5.37
N PHE A 143 -0.28 5.35 4.80
CA PHE A 143 0.62 6.35 5.36
C PHE A 143 0.02 7.75 5.32
N THR A 144 0.14 8.43 6.45
CA THR A 144 -0.23 9.85 6.55
C THR A 144 0.87 10.77 6.03
N GLY A 145 2.05 10.25 5.65
CA GLY A 145 3.22 10.98 5.18
C GLY A 145 3.59 10.72 3.72
N SER A 146 4.79 11.15 3.34
CA SER A 146 5.45 10.76 2.09
C SER A 146 6.24 9.47 2.30
N CYS A 147 6.46 8.69 1.23
CA CYS A 147 7.38 7.55 1.27
C CYS A 147 8.86 7.99 1.25
N ILE A 148 9.16 9.21 0.84
CA ILE A 148 10.53 9.74 0.69
C ILE A 148 10.63 11.14 1.33
N PRO A 149 10.37 11.25 2.64
CA PRO A 149 10.33 12.56 3.32
C PRO A 149 11.68 13.27 3.22
N GLY A 150 11.65 14.59 3.00
CA GLY A 150 12.84 15.41 2.77
C GLY A 150 13.80 15.53 3.96
N ASP A 151 13.39 15.12 5.15
CA ASP A 151 14.22 15.09 6.36
C ASP A 151 14.81 13.70 6.68
N GLU A 152 14.68 12.74 5.77
CA GLU A 152 15.31 11.42 5.85
C GLU A 152 16.35 11.22 4.73
N PRO A 153 17.24 10.21 4.84
CA PRO A 153 18.10 9.79 3.74
C PRO A 153 17.29 9.39 2.49
N PRO A 154 17.94 9.33 1.30
CA PRO A 154 17.25 9.02 0.04
C PRO A 154 16.53 7.67 0.07
N TYR A 155 17.20 6.67 0.63
CA TYR A 155 16.59 5.40 1.00
C TYR A 155 15.98 5.55 2.39
N SER A 156 14.76 6.09 2.42
CA SER A 156 14.03 6.42 3.64
C SER A 156 13.76 5.18 4.50
N LYS A 157 13.41 5.40 5.77
CA LYS A 157 13.03 4.30 6.67
C LYS A 157 11.79 3.57 6.17
N THR A 158 10.86 4.29 5.55
CA THR A 158 9.67 3.70 4.93
C THR A 158 10.05 2.80 3.75
N LEU A 159 10.93 3.25 2.84
CA LEU A 159 11.38 2.41 1.72
C LEU A 159 12.14 1.16 2.21
N GLU A 160 12.99 1.31 3.23
CA GLU A 160 13.68 0.20 3.87
C GLU A 160 12.70 -0.81 4.50
N ALA A 161 11.69 -0.32 5.22
CA ALA A 161 10.65 -1.15 5.81
C ALA A 161 9.84 -1.91 4.74
N LEU A 162 9.53 -1.27 3.60
CA LEU A 162 8.88 -1.95 2.48
C LEU A 162 9.74 -3.08 1.92
N THR A 163 11.04 -2.88 1.73
CA THR A 163 11.96 -3.95 1.28
C THR A 163 11.99 -5.11 2.27
N ARG A 164 12.14 -4.82 3.56
CA ARG A 164 12.15 -5.84 4.63
C ARG A 164 10.84 -6.60 4.72
N LEU A 165 9.70 -5.94 4.51
CA LEU A 165 8.38 -6.57 4.48
C LEU A 165 8.28 -7.59 3.34
N VAL A 166 8.75 -7.24 2.12
CA VAL A 166 8.74 -8.17 0.99
C VAL A 166 9.65 -9.38 1.26
N ASP A 167 10.83 -9.17 1.86
CA ASP A 167 11.72 -10.28 2.26
C ASP A 167 11.07 -11.19 3.33
N LEU A 168 10.37 -10.61 4.31
CA LEU A 168 9.65 -11.39 5.32
C LEU A 168 8.57 -12.29 4.69
N GLN A 169 7.82 -11.76 3.72
CA GLN A 169 6.82 -12.55 3.00
C GLN A 169 7.48 -13.60 2.08
N HIS A 170 8.61 -13.25 1.46
CA HIS A 170 9.40 -14.14 0.61
C HIS A 170 9.85 -15.40 1.36
N LYS A 171 10.31 -15.24 2.61
CA LYS A 171 10.72 -16.34 3.48
C LYS A 171 9.60 -17.34 3.78
N GLU A 172 8.34 -16.90 3.70
CA GLU A 172 7.17 -17.78 3.81
C GLU A 172 6.66 -18.30 2.46
N GLU A 173 7.33 -17.94 1.35
CA GLU A 173 6.91 -18.26 -0.02
C GLU A 173 5.46 -17.86 -0.30
N PHE A 174 5.04 -16.71 0.24
CA PHE A 174 3.63 -16.38 0.38
C PHE A 174 3.20 -15.26 -0.56
N ASP A 175 2.07 -15.44 -1.25
CA ASP A 175 1.45 -14.40 -2.08
C ASP A 175 0.74 -13.38 -1.19
N PHE A 176 0.86 -12.09 -1.50
CA PHE A 176 0.15 -11.05 -0.74
C PHE A 176 -0.17 -9.83 -1.59
N ASP A 177 -1.09 -8.99 -1.11
CA ASP A 177 -1.38 -7.68 -1.68
C ASP A 177 -0.91 -6.56 -0.75
N MET A 178 -0.55 -5.43 -1.36
CA MET A 178 -0.17 -4.21 -0.67
C MET A 178 -1.04 -3.06 -1.16
N PHE A 179 -1.77 -2.44 -0.25
CA PHE A 179 -2.48 -1.18 -0.50
C PHE A 179 -1.64 -0.06 0.09
N LEU A 180 -0.94 0.68 -0.77
CA LEU A 180 0.01 1.68 -0.37
C LEU A 180 -0.57 3.07 -0.60
N THR A 181 -0.86 3.80 0.47
CA THR A 181 -1.29 5.20 0.42
C THR A 181 -0.19 6.10 0.93
N PHE A 182 0.06 7.22 0.25
CA PHE A 182 0.98 8.26 0.73
C PHE A 182 0.64 9.62 0.12
N ARG A 183 1.29 10.67 0.64
CA ARG A 183 1.19 12.04 0.12
C ARG A 183 2.21 12.25 -0.99
N ALA A 184 1.77 12.79 -2.13
CA ALA A 184 2.65 13.32 -3.16
C ALA A 184 2.83 14.82 -2.93
N LYS A 185 3.97 15.22 -2.37
CA LYS A 185 4.30 16.62 -2.05
C LYS A 185 5.72 16.95 -2.53
N ARG A 186 5.85 17.43 -3.77
CA ARG A 186 7.15 17.69 -4.42
C ARG A 186 8.14 18.45 -3.53
N HIS A 187 7.70 19.52 -2.88
CA HIS A 187 8.56 20.38 -2.05
C HIS A 187 8.93 19.79 -0.67
N ALA A 188 8.26 18.72 -0.24
CA ALA A 188 8.49 18.08 1.05
C ALA A 188 9.22 16.74 0.92
N ASP A 189 9.50 16.31 -0.30
CA ASP A 189 10.14 15.04 -0.61
C ASP A 189 11.65 15.23 -0.83
N ASN A 190 12.43 14.19 -0.54
CA ASN A 190 13.88 14.20 -0.65
C ASN A 190 14.31 14.29 -2.13
N GLU A 191 15.07 15.34 -2.48
CA GLU A 191 15.54 15.59 -3.84
C GLU A 191 16.44 14.49 -4.41
N GLU A 192 17.33 13.94 -3.59
CA GLU A 192 18.21 12.85 -4.00
C GLU A 192 17.41 11.56 -4.22
N ALA A 193 16.41 11.28 -3.38
CA ALA A 193 15.48 10.16 -3.59
C ALA A 193 14.71 10.31 -4.92
N ILE A 194 14.23 11.51 -5.22
CA ILE A 194 13.57 11.82 -6.50
C ILE A 194 14.53 11.58 -7.66
N GLY A 195 15.79 11.99 -7.53
CA GLY A 195 16.85 11.71 -8.50
C GLY A 195 17.06 10.21 -8.73
N GLN A 196 17.15 9.42 -7.66
CA GLN A 196 17.29 7.96 -7.75
C GLN A 196 16.07 7.31 -8.40
N LEU A 197 14.85 7.71 -8.01
CA LEU A 197 13.60 7.26 -8.62
C LEU A 197 13.52 7.62 -10.11
N LYS A 198 13.99 8.80 -10.50
CA LYS A 198 14.10 9.23 -11.90
C LYS A 198 15.06 8.33 -12.67
N SER A 199 16.26 8.09 -12.13
CA SER A 199 17.26 7.21 -12.75
C SER A 199 16.72 5.80 -12.93
N LEU A 200 16.00 5.26 -11.94
CA LEU A 200 15.34 3.96 -12.08
C LEU A 200 14.40 3.91 -13.29
N ILE A 201 13.59 4.95 -13.53
CA ILE A 201 12.71 4.98 -14.72
C ILE A 201 13.55 5.04 -16.01
N VAL A 202 14.54 5.95 -16.06
CA VAL A 202 15.40 6.15 -17.24
C VAL A 202 16.14 4.87 -17.60
N ASP A 203 16.75 4.19 -16.63
CA ASP A 203 17.50 2.95 -16.85
C ASP A 203 16.63 1.86 -17.47
N ASN A 204 15.35 1.79 -17.09
CA ASN A 204 14.40 0.86 -17.69
C ASN A 204 13.97 1.26 -19.10
N CYS A 205 13.82 2.55 -19.37
CA CYS A 205 13.56 3.03 -20.72
C CYS A 205 14.74 2.76 -21.67
N VAL A 206 15.98 2.79 -21.15
CA VAL A 206 17.19 2.41 -21.92
C VAL A 206 17.23 0.89 -22.14
N LYS A 207 17.01 0.10 -21.07
CA LYS A 207 17.09 -1.37 -21.12
C LYS A 207 15.95 -2.00 -21.91
N TYR A 208 14.75 -1.40 -21.87
CA TYR A 208 13.53 -1.89 -22.51
C TYR A 208 12.94 -0.77 -23.39
N PRO A 209 13.31 -0.70 -24.67
CA PRO A 209 12.88 0.40 -25.56
C PRO A 209 11.35 0.59 -25.62
N ASP A 210 10.57 -0.50 -25.61
CA ASP A 210 9.11 -0.46 -25.57
C ASP A 210 8.57 0.26 -24.33
N ALA A 211 9.30 0.22 -23.23
CA ALA A 211 8.92 0.90 -22.00
C ALA A 211 9.00 2.43 -22.17
N LYS A 212 10.00 2.95 -22.89
CA LYS A 212 10.08 4.38 -23.24
C LYS A 212 8.87 4.80 -24.07
N VAL A 213 8.55 4.03 -25.11
CA VAL A 213 7.40 4.31 -25.99
C VAL A 213 6.10 4.35 -25.19
N ARG A 214 5.88 3.39 -24.28
CA ARG A 214 4.68 3.35 -23.43
C ARG A 214 4.59 4.52 -22.46
N LEU A 215 5.71 4.85 -21.80
CA LEU A 215 5.78 6.00 -20.89
C LEU A 215 5.39 7.29 -21.62
N GLU A 216 5.97 7.54 -22.79
CA GLU A 216 5.74 8.76 -23.56
C GLU A 216 4.36 8.79 -24.24
N SER A 217 3.75 7.63 -24.53
CA SER A 217 2.42 7.55 -25.16
C SER A 217 1.27 7.71 -24.17
N ASN A 218 1.40 7.15 -22.95
CA ASN A 218 0.33 7.17 -21.95
C ASN A 218 0.48 8.31 -20.95
N HIS A 219 1.68 8.86 -20.84
CA HIS A 219 2.01 9.93 -19.90
C HIS A 219 2.73 11.07 -20.62
N SER A 220 3.23 12.03 -19.84
CA SER A 220 4.06 13.11 -20.37
C SER A 220 5.53 12.74 -20.29
N ALA A 221 6.39 13.48 -20.98
CA ALA A 221 7.83 13.40 -20.78
C ALA A 221 8.19 13.48 -19.27
N LEU A 222 9.22 12.74 -18.86
CA LEU A 222 9.54 12.56 -17.44
C LEU A 222 9.79 13.89 -16.72
N ASP A 223 10.44 14.85 -17.38
CA ASP A 223 10.67 16.19 -16.83
C ASP A 223 9.35 16.97 -16.64
N THR A 224 8.39 16.81 -17.55
CA THR A 224 7.03 17.37 -17.41
C THR A 224 6.28 16.72 -16.26
N LEU A 225 6.42 15.40 -16.06
CA LEU A 225 5.83 14.72 -14.91
C LEU A 225 6.39 15.26 -13.59
N LEU A 226 7.70 15.45 -13.51
CA LEU A 226 8.35 16.01 -12.31
C LEU A 226 7.93 17.46 -12.04
N ALA A 227 7.83 18.29 -13.07
CA ALA A 227 7.53 19.70 -12.93
C ALA A 227 6.03 19.97 -12.67
N SER A 228 5.14 19.26 -13.35
CA SER A 228 3.71 19.63 -13.46
C SER A 228 2.73 18.55 -12.99
N HIS A 229 3.17 17.29 -12.90
CA HIS A 229 2.31 16.15 -12.56
C HIS A 229 3.01 15.20 -11.57
N TYR A 230 3.56 15.77 -10.51
CA TYR A 230 4.41 15.04 -9.56
C TYR A 230 3.70 13.82 -8.94
N GLU A 231 2.38 13.91 -8.74
CA GLU A 231 1.59 12.79 -8.24
C GLU A 231 1.55 11.61 -9.21
N LYS A 232 1.58 11.86 -10.52
CA LYS A 232 1.71 10.82 -11.54
C LYS A 232 3.14 10.26 -11.58
N PHE A 233 4.16 11.12 -11.45
CA PHE A 233 5.55 10.67 -11.37
C PHE A 233 5.73 9.67 -10.22
N ILE A 234 5.30 10.02 -9.00
CA ILE A 234 5.46 9.13 -7.85
C ILE A 234 4.58 7.87 -7.97
N ALA A 235 3.38 7.98 -8.56
CA ALA A 235 2.53 6.81 -8.84
C ALA A 235 3.17 5.81 -9.83
N ILE A 236 4.14 6.23 -10.64
CA ILE A 236 4.92 5.37 -11.54
C ILE A 236 6.21 4.89 -10.85
N ALA A 237 6.91 5.82 -10.20
CA ALA A 237 8.24 5.57 -9.65
C ALA A 237 8.23 4.60 -8.45
N ILE A 238 7.26 4.70 -7.55
CA ILE A 238 7.18 3.83 -6.38
C ILE A 238 6.86 2.37 -6.77
N PRO A 239 5.87 2.08 -7.64
CA PRO A 239 5.68 0.71 -8.16
C PRO A 239 6.90 0.19 -8.91
N LYS A 240 7.62 1.04 -9.63
CA LYS A 240 8.86 0.67 -10.33
C LYS A 240 9.96 0.25 -9.35
N PHE A 241 10.13 1.00 -8.27
CA PHE A 241 11.02 0.64 -7.16
C PHE A 241 10.60 -0.71 -6.53
N LEU A 242 9.30 -0.87 -6.20
CA LEU A 242 8.77 -2.12 -5.64
C LEU A 242 8.85 -3.30 -6.61
N SER A 243 8.80 -3.06 -7.92
CA SER A 243 9.03 -4.08 -8.94
C SER A 243 10.48 -4.56 -8.95
N GLY A 244 11.43 -3.67 -8.66
CA GLY A 244 12.84 -4.04 -8.44
C GLY A 244 12.98 -4.99 -7.25
N ILE A 245 12.36 -4.65 -6.12
CA ILE A 245 12.33 -5.50 -4.93
C ILE A 245 11.65 -6.84 -5.22
N ALA A 246 10.48 -6.82 -5.85
CA ALA A 246 9.74 -8.03 -6.20
C ALA A 246 10.59 -9.00 -7.06
N LYS A 247 11.33 -8.45 -8.02
CA LYS A 247 12.26 -9.20 -8.87
C LYS A 247 13.34 -9.89 -8.03
N ASP A 248 13.95 -9.17 -7.09
CA ASP A 248 15.02 -9.71 -6.24
C ASP A 248 14.50 -10.78 -5.26
N TYR A 249 13.22 -10.71 -4.87
CA TYR A 249 12.55 -11.66 -3.96
C TYR A 249 11.59 -12.64 -4.66
N ARG A 250 11.82 -12.95 -5.94
CA ARG A 250 11.08 -13.99 -6.68
C ARG A 250 9.56 -13.81 -6.74
N TYR A 251 9.10 -12.57 -6.78
CA TYR A 251 7.71 -12.20 -6.98
C TYR A 251 7.46 -11.71 -8.40
N LYS A 252 6.31 -12.10 -8.95
CA LYS A 252 5.69 -11.38 -10.05
C LYS A 252 4.84 -10.26 -9.46
N LEU A 253 5.22 -9.02 -9.75
CA LEU A 253 4.44 -7.85 -9.34
C LEU A 253 3.36 -7.53 -10.38
N LYS A 254 2.12 -7.37 -9.93
CA LYS A 254 1.02 -6.84 -10.73
C LYS A 254 0.52 -5.55 -10.11
N ILE A 255 0.33 -4.54 -10.95
CA ILE A 255 -0.32 -3.29 -10.55
C ILE A 255 -1.82 -3.37 -10.83
N ASN A 256 -2.62 -3.14 -9.79
CA ASN A 256 -4.08 -3.00 -9.87
C ASN A 256 -4.44 -1.51 -9.95
N PRO A 257 -5.70 -1.13 -10.24
CA PRO A 257 -6.13 0.27 -10.29
C PRO A 257 -5.57 1.11 -9.13
N SER A 258 -4.87 2.19 -9.46
CA SER A 258 -4.41 3.20 -8.51
C SER A 258 -5.37 4.38 -8.51
N PHE A 259 -5.38 5.12 -7.40
CA PHE A 259 -6.28 6.23 -7.19
C PHE A 259 -5.50 7.46 -6.76
N LYS A 260 -5.97 8.62 -7.17
CA LYS A 260 -5.48 9.90 -6.65
C LYS A 260 -6.62 10.81 -6.27
N TYR A 261 -6.39 11.62 -5.25
CA TYR A 261 -7.31 12.69 -4.88
C TYR A 261 -6.62 13.82 -4.14
N LYS A 262 -7.21 15.01 -4.22
CA LYS A 262 -6.73 16.22 -3.59
C LYS A 262 -7.08 16.27 -2.12
N ARG A 263 -6.16 16.80 -1.34
CA ARG A 263 -6.39 17.30 0.01
C ARG A 263 -5.74 18.66 0.14
N SER A 264 -6.23 19.45 1.09
CA SER A 264 -5.63 20.72 1.46
C SER A 264 -5.34 20.74 2.94
N ASN A 265 -4.26 21.38 3.31
CA ASN A 265 -3.94 21.78 4.68
C ASN A 265 -3.44 23.23 4.68
N ARG A 266 -2.91 23.70 5.81
CA ARG A 266 -2.33 25.04 5.93
C ARG A 266 -1.17 25.28 4.95
N ASP A 267 -0.43 24.24 4.60
CA ASP A 267 0.72 24.30 3.68
C ASP A 267 0.32 24.26 2.20
N GLY A 268 -0.98 24.19 1.90
CA GLY A 268 -1.52 24.21 0.55
C GLY A 268 -2.17 22.89 0.12
N VAL A 269 -2.34 22.75 -1.19
CA VAL A 269 -2.97 21.59 -1.82
C VAL A 269 -1.92 20.54 -2.13
N TYR A 270 -2.25 19.29 -1.86
CA TYR A 270 -1.44 18.12 -2.21
C TYR A 270 -2.32 16.98 -2.67
N TYR A 271 -1.71 15.95 -3.27
CA TYR A 271 -2.42 14.74 -3.65
C TYR A 271 -2.13 13.62 -2.65
N ILE A 272 -3.15 12.83 -2.37
CA ILE A 272 -2.99 11.47 -1.88
C ILE A 272 -2.95 10.55 -3.09
N THR A 273 -1.94 9.69 -3.13
CA THR A 273 -1.82 8.60 -4.10
C THR A 273 -2.05 7.30 -3.36
N ASN A 274 -2.92 6.44 -3.91
CA ASN A 274 -3.15 5.09 -3.43
C ASN A 274 -2.83 4.10 -4.56
N ILE A 275 -1.96 3.14 -4.27
CA ILE A 275 -1.50 2.13 -5.23
C ILE A 275 -1.87 0.77 -4.66
N ILE A 276 -2.42 -0.10 -5.50
CA ILE A 276 -2.73 -1.47 -5.13
C ILE A 276 -1.82 -2.41 -5.93
N LEU A 277 -1.05 -3.22 -5.23
CA LEU A 277 -0.06 -4.11 -5.81
C LEU A 277 -0.32 -5.54 -5.35
N SER A 278 -0.21 -6.49 -6.27
CA SER A 278 -0.24 -7.92 -5.96
C SER A 278 1.15 -8.53 -6.18
N PHE A 279 1.65 -9.20 -5.16
CA PHE A 279 2.91 -9.93 -5.17
C PHE A 279 2.58 -11.43 -5.25
N ASP A 280 2.78 -12.01 -6.42
CA ASP A 280 2.56 -13.44 -6.64
C ASP A 280 3.91 -14.17 -6.60
N TYR A 281 4.13 -15.00 -5.59
CA TYR A 281 5.36 -15.75 -5.39
C TYR A 281 5.54 -16.80 -6.49
N ILE A 282 6.73 -16.85 -7.05
CA ILE A 282 7.03 -17.76 -8.15
C ILE A 282 7.64 -19.03 -7.55
N HIS A 283 6.77 -20.02 -7.33
CA HIS A 283 7.20 -21.33 -6.88
C HIS A 283 8.05 -22.03 -7.95
N ASP A 284 9.22 -22.55 -7.55
CA ASP A 284 10.02 -23.41 -8.40
C ASP A 284 9.40 -24.82 -8.43
N ARG A 285 8.40 -25.00 -9.30
CA ARG A 285 7.82 -26.32 -9.55
C ARG A 285 8.73 -27.23 -10.38
N ARG A 286 9.82 -26.69 -10.96
CA ARG A 286 10.74 -27.42 -11.85
C ARG A 286 11.83 -28.16 -11.06
N ALA A 287 12.26 -27.66 -9.91
CA ALA A 287 13.11 -28.41 -8.99
C ALA A 287 12.56 -29.81 -8.63
N ARG A 288 11.23 -30.00 -8.71
CA ARG A 288 10.55 -31.28 -8.44
C ARG A 288 10.46 -32.23 -9.64
N LYS A 289 10.70 -31.76 -10.87
CA LYS A 289 10.71 -32.59 -12.09
C LYS A 289 12.07 -32.41 -12.74
N LYS A 290 12.98 -33.41 -12.62
CA LYS A 290 14.32 -33.47 -13.24
C LYS A 290 14.41 -32.53 -14.45
N SER A 291 14.88 -31.30 -14.23
CA SER A 291 14.87 -30.27 -15.27
C SER A 291 15.81 -30.73 -16.39
N LYS A 292 15.42 -30.49 -17.64
CA LYS A 292 16.34 -30.69 -18.74
C LYS A 292 17.50 -29.70 -18.54
N LEU A 293 18.71 -30.09 -18.93
CA LEU A 293 19.95 -29.34 -18.70
C LEU A 293 19.95 -27.89 -19.26
N ASN A 294 18.94 -27.51 -20.05
CA ASN A 294 18.85 -26.26 -20.79
C ASN A 294 17.62 -25.40 -20.43
N ASP A 295 16.85 -25.74 -19.40
CA ASP A 295 15.74 -24.88 -18.99
C ASP A 295 16.28 -23.61 -18.30
N PRO A 296 15.79 -22.40 -18.64
CA PRO A 296 16.25 -21.17 -18.00
C PRO A 296 15.99 -21.22 -16.49
N SER A 297 16.90 -20.62 -15.72
CA SER A 297 16.74 -20.56 -14.27
C SER A 297 15.52 -19.70 -13.92
N ILE A 298 14.97 -19.88 -12.72
CA ILE A 298 13.85 -19.05 -12.27
C ILE A 298 14.23 -17.57 -12.21
N THR A 299 15.49 -17.28 -11.86
CA THR A 299 16.06 -15.93 -11.87
C THR A 299 16.02 -15.33 -13.28
N ASP A 300 16.40 -16.09 -14.31
CA ASP A 300 16.36 -15.63 -15.70
C ASP A 300 14.92 -15.36 -16.13
N ILE A 301 13.96 -16.25 -15.81
CA ILE A 301 12.55 -16.04 -16.12
C ILE A 301 12.01 -14.75 -15.46
N ILE A 302 12.37 -14.51 -14.20
CA ILE A 302 11.98 -13.30 -13.50
C ILE A 302 12.60 -12.07 -14.17
N GLN A 303 13.89 -12.10 -14.46
CA GLN A 303 14.67 -10.98 -14.97
C GLN A 303 14.30 -10.62 -16.42
N ASP A 304 13.97 -11.62 -17.23
CA ASP A 304 13.80 -11.47 -18.68
C ASP A 304 12.34 -11.54 -19.13
N THR A 305 11.44 -12.09 -18.31
CA THR A 305 10.00 -12.19 -18.64
C THR A 305 9.14 -11.38 -17.69
N TYR A 306 9.16 -11.67 -16.38
CA TYR A 306 8.18 -11.07 -15.47
C TYR A 306 8.47 -9.62 -15.14
N TYR A 307 9.73 -9.28 -14.83
CA TYR A 307 10.11 -7.91 -14.52
C TYR A 307 9.85 -6.95 -15.69
N PRO A 308 10.30 -7.23 -16.94
CA PRO A 308 10.00 -6.36 -18.08
C PRO A 308 8.50 -6.17 -18.26
N GLN A 309 7.70 -7.25 -18.18
CA GLN A 309 6.26 -7.16 -18.29
C GLN A 309 5.64 -6.28 -17.19
N SER A 310 6.07 -6.43 -15.93
CA SER A 310 5.62 -5.55 -14.84
C SER A 310 5.91 -4.08 -15.15
N ILE A 311 6.99 -3.76 -15.86
CA ILE A 311 7.35 -2.37 -16.17
C ILE A 311 6.42 -1.81 -17.23
N LEU A 312 6.17 -2.62 -18.25
CA LEU A 312 5.22 -2.28 -19.30
C LEU A 312 3.80 -2.12 -18.74
N ASP A 313 3.42 -2.93 -17.76
CA ASP A 313 2.13 -2.81 -17.05
C ASP A 313 2.07 -1.52 -16.22
N ILE A 314 3.15 -1.17 -15.50
CA ILE A 314 3.25 0.08 -14.73
C ILE A 314 3.16 1.31 -15.65
N PHE A 315 3.78 1.30 -16.84
CA PHE A 315 3.71 2.43 -17.77
C PHE A 315 2.43 2.49 -18.61
N ASN A 316 1.63 1.41 -18.60
CA ASN A 316 0.27 1.42 -19.14
C ASN A 316 -0.78 1.76 -18.08
N HIS A 317 -0.35 1.88 -16.83
CA HIS A 317 -1.25 2.02 -15.71
C HIS A 317 -1.85 3.42 -15.65
N ASP A 318 -3.18 3.52 -15.74
CA ASP A 318 -3.88 4.79 -15.49
C ASP A 318 -4.23 4.94 -14.01
N VAL A 319 -4.12 6.17 -13.52
CA VAL A 319 -4.43 6.54 -12.13
C VAL A 319 -5.79 7.22 -12.10
N VAL A 320 -6.75 6.59 -11.43
CA VAL A 320 -8.12 7.10 -11.32
C VAL A 320 -8.13 8.38 -10.49
N ASP A 321 -8.49 9.49 -11.13
CA ASP A 321 -8.77 10.77 -10.46
C ASP A 321 -10.15 10.70 -9.77
N VAL A 322 -10.15 10.49 -8.45
CA VAL A 322 -11.37 10.30 -7.68
C VAL A 322 -12.18 11.59 -7.55
N ASP A 323 -11.51 12.75 -7.44
CA ASP A 323 -12.19 14.04 -7.42
C ASP A 323 -13.03 14.23 -8.69
N ARG A 324 -12.46 13.88 -9.84
CA ARG A 324 -13.16 13.90 -11.13
C ARG A 324 -14.32 12.90 -11.13
N LYS A 325 -14.09 11.64 -10.72
CA LYS A 325 -15.15 10.60 -10.71
C LYS A 325 -16.35 10.97 -9.85
N ILE A 326 -16.13 11.55 -8.68
CA ILE A 326 -17.20 12.00 -7.79
C ILE A 326 -17.98 13.17 -8.41
N LYS A 327 -17.33 14.06 -9.15
CA LYS A 327 -18.00 15.18 -9.85
C LYS A 327 -18.81 14.70 -11.06
N GLU A 328 -18.32 13.70 -11.78
CA GLU A 328 -18.96 13.16 -12.98
C GLU A 328 -20.25 12.38 -12.67
N ILE A 329 -20.39 11.81 -11.47
CA ILE A 329 -21.52 10.96 -11.08
C ILE A 329 -22.25 11.61 -9.89
N PRO A 330 -23.31 12.41 -10.11
CA PRO A 330 -23.93 13.22 -9.06
C PRO A 330 -24.43 12.42 -7.83
N THR A 331 -24.92 11.20 -8.04
CA THR A 331 -25.44 10.34 -6.96
C THR A 331 -24.34 9.65 -6.15
N LEU A 332 -23.14 9.51 -6.73
CA LEU A 332 -22.07 8.71 -6.15
C LEU A 332 -21.63 9.22 -4.79
N LYS A 333 -21.55 10.54 -4.61
CA LYS A 333 -21.18 11.12 -3.30
C LYS A 333 -22.20 10.73 -2.22
N THR A 334 -23.49 10.90 -2.51
CA THR A 334 -24.58 10.59 -1.58
C THR A 334 -24.61 9.10 -1.24
N ASP A 335 -24.40 8.23 -2.23
CA ASP A 335 -24.31 6.78 -2.02
C ASP A 335 -23.11 6.40 -1.15
N LEU A 336 -21.94 7.01 -1.39
CA LEU A 336 -20.76 6.78 -0.57
C LEU A 336 -20.96 7.26 0.87
N ASP A 337 -21.53 8.46 1.07
CA ASP A 337 -21.82 8.99 2.40
C ASP A 337 -22.83 8.09 3.15
N ARG A 338 -23.82 7.53 2.45
CA ARG A 338 -24.75 6.53 3.01
C ARG A 338 -24.02 5.25 3.41
N LYS A 339 -23.19 4.68 2.54
CA LYS A 339 -22.41 3.47 2.83
C LYS A 339 -21.47 3.66 4.02
N VAL A 340 -20.83 4.83 4.16
CA VAL A 340 -20.00 5.15 5.34
C VAL A 340 -20.83 5.05 6.62
N LYS A 341 -22.03 5.66 6.66
CA LYS A 341 -22.91 5.59 7.84
C LYS A 341 -23.35 4.17 8.15
N GLU A 342 -23.69 3.38 7.13
CA GLU A 342 -24.06 1.96 7.30
C GLU A 342 -22.91 1.15 7.91
N VAL A 343 -21.67 1.37 7.46
CA VAL A 343 -20.48 0.69 7.97
C VAL A 343 -20.13 1.14 9.38
N GLN A 344 -20.33 2.42 9.71
CA GLN A 344 -20.06 2.95 11.05
C GLN A 344 -20.99 2.39 12.13
N ALA A 345 -22.20 1.99 11.75
CA ALA A 345 -23.19 1.42 12.66
C ALA A 345 -22.89 -0.02 13.10
N LEU A 346 -21.91 -0.69 12.47
CA LEU A 346 -21.38 -2.01 12.85
C LEU A 346 -20.31 -1.88 13.94
#